data_AF-A0A1B8TPX6-F1
#
_entry.id   AF-A0A1B8TPX6-F1
#
_cell.length_a   1.000
_cell.length_b   1.000
_cell.length_c   1.000
_cell.angle_alpha   90.00
_cell.angle_beta   90.00
_cell.angle_gamma   90.00
#
_symmetry.space_group_name_H-M   'P 1'
#
loop_
_entity.id
_entity.type
_entity.pdbx_description
1 polymer ?
#
loop_
_entity_poly.entity_id
_entity_poly.type
_entity_poly.pdbx_seq_one_letter_code
_entity_poly.pdbx_strand_id
1 'polypeptide(L)'
;MEPNNFIDKRNQKFLKYWEEKRKNKKEYTIKNSAVFSFIFSALYCVIKYGFSTESLKVFPICFLMISVVYGLYVYFIEFNLHEKKYQKLKKEL
;
A
#
# COMPACT_ATOMS: atom_id res chain seq x y z
N MET A 1 27.04 4.20 17.76
CA MET A 1 26.29 4.92 16.70
C MET A 1 25.12 5.61 17.35
N GLU A 2 25.08 6.95 17.33
CA GLU A 2 24.02 7.70 18.01
C GLU A 2 22.65 7.48 17.33
N PRO A 3 21.57 7.26 18.11
CA PRO A 3 20.23 6.99 17.59
C PRO A 3 19.66 8.13 16.72
N ASN A 4 20.08 9.38 16.95
CA ASN A 4 19.64 10.55 16.18
C ASN A 4 20.00 10.44 14.69
N ASN A 5 21.18 9.91 14.35
CA ASN A 5 21.64 9.77 12.97
C ASN A 5 20.83 8.73 12.17
N PHE A 6 20.25 7.73 12.84
CA PHE A 6 19.44 6.70 12.17
C PHE A 6 18.01 7.18 11.88
N ILE A 7 17.40 7.89 12.84
CA ILE A 7 16.06 8.46 12.69
C ILE A 7 16.03 9.45 11.53
N ASP A 8 17.06 10.29 11.43
CA ASP A 8 17.14 11.33 10.41
C ASP A 8 17.28 10.74 8.99
N LYS A 9 18.14 9.71 8.82
CA LYS A 9 18.24 8.96 7.56
C LYS A 9 16.93 8.29 7.15
N ARG A 10 16.16 7.75 8.10
CA ARG A 10 14.86 7.11 7.80
C ARG A 10 13.84 8.16 7.37
N ASN A 11 13.82 9.33 8.01
CA ASN A 11 12.94 10.43 7.67
C ASN A 11 13.27 10.99 6.28
N GLN A 12 14.54 11.20 5.95
CA GLN A 12 14.98 11.62 4.61
C GLN A 12 14.56 10.62 3.52
N LYS A 13 14.75 9.31 3.76
CA LYS A 13 14.28 8.27 2.83
C LYS A 13 12.77 8.33 2.62
N PHE A 14 12.01 8.50 3.70
CA PHE A 14 10.55 8.64 3.63
C PHE A 14 10.14 9.89 2.84
N LEU A 15 10.77 11.05 3.09
CA LEU A 15 10.48 12.29 2.38
C LEU A 15 10.69 12.11 0.87
N LYS A 16 11.84 11.58 0.45
CA LYS A 16 12.14 11.32 -0.96
C LYS A 16 11.15 10.34 -1.59
N TYR A 17 10.85 9.23 -0.91
CA TYR A 17 9.88 8.24 -1.36
C TYR A 17 8.48 8.86 -1.53
N TRP A 18 8.00 9.58 -0.51
CA TRP A 18 6.64 10.11 -0.51
C TRP A 18 6.46 11.28 -1.48
N GLU A 19 7.51 12.08 -1.70
CA GLU A 19 7.50 13.19 -2.64
C GLU A 19 7.22 12.75 -4.09
N GLU A 20 7.71 11.58 -4.49
CA GLU A 20 7.37 11.00 -5.80
C GLU A 20 5.95 10.45 -5.81
N LYS A 21 5.56 9.70 -4.77
CA LYS A 21 4.26 8.99 -4.72
C LYS A 21 3.05 9.93 -4.56
N ARG A 22 3.21 11.06 -3.87
CA ARG A 22 2.12 12.02 -3.63
C ARG A 22 1.65 12.74 -4.89
N LYS A 23 2.47 12.81 -5.94
CA LYS A 23 2.15 13.51 -7.20
C LYS A 23 0.87 13.00 -7.86
N ASN A 24 0.61 11.70 -7.73
CA ASN A 24 -0.58 11.08 -8.29
C ASN A 24 -1.23 10.13 -7.28
N LYS A 25 -2.15 10.67 -6.48
CA LYS A 25 -2.92 9.91 -5.48
C LYS A 25 -3.64 8.69 -6.06
N LYS A 26 -4.22 8.83 -7.26
CA LYS A 26 -4.96 7.73 -7.91
C LYS A 26 -4.02 6.59 -8.30
N GLU A 27 -2.90 6.92 -8.92
CA GLU A 27 -1.89 5.93 -9.30
C GLU A 27 -1.29 5.23 -8.08
N TYR A 28 -0.99 5.97 -7.00
CA TYR A 28 -0.56 5.37 -5.74
C TYR A 28 -1.58 4.36 -5.21
N THR A 29 -2.85 4.76 -5.18
CA THR A 29 -3.94 3.93 -4.69
C THR A 29 -4.09 2.66 -5.51
N ILE A 30 -4.12 2.78 -6.85
CA ILE A 30 -4.29 1.63 -7.75
C ILE A 30 -3.11 0.67 -7.62
N LYS A 31 -1.87 1.19 -7.62
CA LYS A 31 -0.68 0.33 -7.49
C LYS A 31 -0.64 -0.40 -6.16
N ASN A 32 -0.87 0.31 -5.04
CA ASN A 32 -0.78 -0.30 -3.72
C ASN A 32 -1.92 -1.31 -3.49
N SER A 33 -3.14 -0.97 -3.93
CA SER A 33 -4.28 -1.88 -3.82
C SER A 33 -4.17 -3.08 -4.74
N ALA A 34 -3.69 -2.94 -5.98
CA ALA A 34 -3.49 -4.08 -6.87
C ALA A 34 -2.46 -5.06 -6.32
N VAL A 35 -1.30 -4.58 -5.84
CA VAL A 35 -0.26 -5.46 -5.28
C VAL A 35 -0.78 -6.18 -4.04
N PHE A 36 -1.38 -5.46 -3.10
CA PHE A 36 -1.92 -6.05 -1.88
C PHE A 36 -3.01 -7.08 -2.18
N SER A 37 -3.97 -6.71 -3.04
CA SER A 37 -5.10 -7.56 -3.37
C SER A 37 -4.69 -8.78 -4.16
N PHE A 38 -3.69 -8.67 -5.02
CA PHE A 38 -3.15 -9.83 -5.73
C PHE A 38 -2.58 -10.86 -4.74
N ILE A 39 -1.72 -10.42 -3.82
CA ILE A 39 -1.09 -11.30 -2.82
C ILE A 39 -2.16 -11.93 -1.92
N PHE A 40 -3.08 -11.13 -1.37
CA PHE A 40 -4.11 -11.64 -0.48
C PHE A 40 -5.11 -12.56 -1.18
N SER A 41 -5.50 -12.25 -2.42
CA SER A 41 -6.41 -13.12 -3.18
C SER A 41 -5.73 -14.43 -3.55
N ALA A 42 -4.46 -14.39 -3.93
CA ALA A 42 -3.70 -15.60 -4.25
C ALA A 42 -3.60 -16.50 -3.02
N LEU A 43 -3.22 -15.94 -1.86
CA LEU A 43 -3.16 -16.67 -0.59
C LEU A 43 -4.52 -17.25 -0.22
N TYR A 44 -5.58 -16.44 -0.26
CA TYR A 44 -6.93 -16.89 0.08
C TYR A 44 -7.40 -18.03 -0.84
N CYS A 45 -7.22 -17.89 -2.15
CA CYS A 45 -7.63 -18.89 -3.13
C CYS A 45 -6.84 -20.20 -2.97
N VAL A 46 -5.53 -20.14 -2.76
CA VAL A 46 -4.70 -21.33 -2.53
C VAL A 46 -5.07 -22.02 -1.23
N ILE A 47 -5.28 -21.28 -0.14
CA ILE A 47 -5.66 -21.86 1.16
C ILE A 47 -7.03 -22.54 1.08
N LYS A 48 -8.00 -21.92 0.39
CA LYS A 48 -9.39 -22.42 0.38
C LYS A 48 -9.65 -23.48 -0.67
N TYR A 49 -9.07 -23.35 -1.86
CA TYR A 49 -9.38 -24.19 -3.03
C TYR A 49 -8.18 -24.98 -3.53
N GLY A 50 -6.99 -24.81 -2.94
CA GLY A 50 -5.75 -25.42 -3.41
C GLY A 50 -5.33 -24.92 -4.81
N PHE A 51 -4.50 -25.70 -5.49
CA PHE A 51 -4.11 -25.46 -6.89
C PHE A 51 -5.13 -26.03 -7.90
N SER A 52 -6.42 -25.98 -7.57
CA SER A 52 -7.49 -26.47 -8.44
C SER A 52 -7.90 -25.45 -9.50
N THR A 53 -8.63 -25.89 -10.53
CA THR A 53 -9.23 -24.98 -11.53
C THR A 53 -10.24 -24.01 -10.93
N GLU A 54 -10.87 -24.38 -9.80
CA GLU A 54 -11.77 -23.50 -9.05
C GLU A 54 -11.04 -22.29 -8.46
N SER A 55 -9.78 -22.45 -8.05
CA SER A 55 -8.96 -21.34 -7.54
C SER A 55 -8.80 -20.23 -8.59
N LEU A 56 -8.57 -20.61 -9.86
CA LEU A 56 -8.41 -19.67 -10.99
C LEU A 56 -9.73 -18.99 -11.36
N LYS A 57 -10.87 -19.69 -11.26
CA LYS A 57 -12.19 -19.11 -11.54
C LYS A 57 -12.61 -18.08 -10.48
N VAL A 58 -12.32 -18.36 -9.21
CA VAL A 58 -12.73 -17.52 -8.08
C VAL A 58 -11.77 -16.34 -7.85
N PHE A 59 -10.51 -16.48 -8.27
CA PHE A 59 -9.46 -15.47 -8.07
C PHE A 59 -9.85 -14.06 -8.55
N PRO A 60 -10.37 -13.84 -9.77
CA PRO A 60 -10.73 -12.49 -10.23
C PRO A 60 -11.77 -11.81 -9.34
N ILE A 61 -12.75 -12.56 -8.85
CA ILE A 61 -13.80 -12.03 -7.98
C ILE A 61 -13.21 -11.64 -6.61
N CYS A 62 -12.40 -12.53 -6.02
CA CYS A 62 -11.69 -12.23 -4.78
C CYS A 62 -10.78 -11.00 -4.92
N PHE A 63 -10.02 -10.94 -6.02
CA PHE A 63 -9.14 -9.83 -6.35
C PHE A 63 -9.91 -8.51 -6.45
N LEU A 64 -11.03 -8.48 -7.16
CA LEU A 64 -11.84 -7.26 -7.30
C LEU A 64 -12.42 -6.82 -5.95
N MET A 65 -12.98 -7.75 -5.18
CA MET A 65 -13.56 -7.42 -3.87
C MET A 65 -12.51 -6.85 -2.91
N ILE A 66 -11.34 -7.49 -2.81
CA ILE A 66 -10.24 -7.03 -1.95
C ILE A 66 -9.69 -5.69 -2.49
N SER A 67 -9.55 -5.53 -3.81
CA SER A 67 -9.07 -4.30 -4.43
C SER A 67 -9.96 -3.11 -4.15
N VAL A 68 -11.29 -3.29 -4.17
CA VAL A 68 -12.23 -2.21 -3.85
C VAL A 68 -12.12 -1.82 -2.37
N VAL A 69 -12.21 -2.79 -1.46
CA VAL A 69 -12.18 -2.52 -0.01
C VAL A 69 -10.85 -1.89 0.40
N TYR A 70 -9.74 -2.50 -0.02
CA TYR A 70 -8.41 -2.00 0.32
C TYR A 70 -8.09 -0.71 -0.44
N GLY A 71 -8.53 -0.57 -1.69
CA GLY A 71 -8.39 0.67 -2.46
C GLY A 71 -9.05 1.87 -1.78
N LEU A 72 -10.25 1.70 -1.21
CA LEU A 72 -10.92 2.73 -0.41
C LEU A 72 -10.10 3.08 0.83
N TYR A 73 -9.60 2.08 1.56
CA TYR A 73 -8.72 2.29 2.70
C TYR A 73 -7.46 3.08 2.31
N VAL A 74 -6.78 2.69 1.24
CA VAL A 74 -5.57 3.39 0.77
C VAL A 74 -5.88 4.82 0.37
N TYR A 75 -6.97 5.03 -0.37
CA TYR A 75 -7.35 6.33 -0.90
C TYR A 75 -7.73 7.32 0.20
N PHE A 76 -8.54 6.90 1.18
CA PHE A 76 -9.10 7.79 2.19
C PHE A 76 -8.27 7.85 3.47
N ILE A 77 -7.62 6.76 3.87
CA ILE A 77 -6.95 6.65 5.16
C ILE A 77 -5.44 6.69 4.97
N GLU A 78 -4.87 5.68 4.31
CA GLU A 78 -3.41 5.50 4.22
C GLU A 78 -2.71 6.71 3.58
N PHE A 79 -3.24 7.19 2.45
CA PHE A 79 -2.68 8.35 1.76
C PHE A 79 -2.67 9.58 2.66
N ASN A 80 -3.76 9.83 3.39
CA ASN A 80 -3.88 10.98 4.26
C ASN A 80 -2.96 10.86 5.49
N LEU A 81 -2.74 9.66 6.01
CA LEU A 81 -1.79 9.42 7.10
C LEU A 81 -0.35 9.71 6.67
N HIS A 82 0.06 9.21 5.50
CA HIS A 82 1.39 9.47 4.95
C HIS A 82 1.59 10.95 4.62
N GLU A 83 0.57 11.62 4.07
CA GLU A 83 0.62 13.05 3.76
C GLU A 83 0.77 13.90 5.04
N LYS A 84 0.03 13.59 6.10
CA LYS A 84 0.18 14.25 7.42
C LYS A 84 1.60 14.07 7.98
N LYS A 85 2.14 12.85 7.91
CA LYS A 85 3.51 12.56 8.35
C LYS A 85 4.54 13.34 7.53
N TYR A 86 4.38 13.41 6.21
CA TYR A 86 5.26 14.17 5.33
C TYR A 86 5.27 15.66 5.67
N GLN A 87 4.09 16.26 5.86
CA GLN A 87 3.96 17.66 6.23
C GLN A 87 4.57 17.96 7.60
N LYS A 88 4.44 17.05 8.57
CA LYS A 88 5.08 17.18 9.88
C LYS A 88 6.60 17.18 9.76
N LEU A 89 7.17 16.17 9.08
CA LEU A 89 8.62 16.04 8.91
C LEU A 89 9.23 17.20 8.11
N LYS A 90 8.48 17.77 7.15
CA LYS A 90 8.94 18.93 6.38
C LYS A 90 8.95 20.24 7.18
N LYS A 91 8.18 20.35 8.26
CA LYS A 91 8.17 21.51 9.16
C LYS A 91 9.21 21.43 10.27
N GLU A 92 9.65 20.22 10.60
CA GLU A 92 10.67 19.94 11.61
C GLU A 92 12.11 20.05 11.04
N LEU A 93 12.24 20.08 9.71
CA LEU A 93 13.46 20.42 8.95
C LEU A 93 13.51 21.92 8.68
#